data_AF-W6NGV1-F1
#
_entry.id   AF-W6NGV1-F1
#
_cell.length_a   1.000
_cell.length_b   1.000
_cell.length_c   1.000
_cell.angle_alpha   90.00
_cell.angle_beta   90.00
_cell.angle_gamma   90.00
#
_symmetry.space_group_name_H-M   'P 1'
#
loop_
_entity.id
_entity.type
_entity.pdbx_description
1 polymer ?
#
loop_
_entity_poly.entity_id
_entity_poly.type
_entity_poly.pdbx_seq_one_letter_code
_entity_poly.pdbx_strand_id
1 'polypeptide(L)'
;MIGSEVIQRLLADKWKAFAMRKLIERLALLIIQLITLSIVVYVRPTEVKRLYMNEPEWDDWIRTICEILTILNCVFFVFFQQLGELRTQGLTGYFRNLKTVPAKAVFCVANICILLCIPFRILKLHELEEALFVFALPGSWIFLLFFARSAKLTGPFVQMIYSMIAGDMMRFAIISAIFLISFSQVFYFVGKDMDAKQQLNSSNPYHCPVDGYDIYTYDNFIETFITLFRASMGGYDYEEFACANYEVLTKTLFVLYMFVMPIMMINILIAMMGNTYTTVIAQAEKAWRQQYAQIVMVLERSVGREKLAASQLEYSIKLNDTTDAALEVRGLMVIKQTKKTRAKQRKQAIHHWKHIGRKVIHTIAKVGKDHAIHLLHGHDRVDPIIEDEK
;
A
#
# COMPACT_ATOMS: atom_id res chain seq x y z
N MET A 1 -0.79 24.31 -5.47
CA MET A 1 0.13 24.62 -4.36
C MET A 1 1.19 23.54 -4.12
N ILE A 2 0.85 22.28 -3.79
CA ILE A 2 1.83 21.17 -3.52
C ILE A 2 2.70 20.79 -4.74
N GLY A 3 2.28 21.13 -5.96
CA GLY A 3 3.08 20.97 -7.18
C GLY A 3 4.16 22.05 -7.38
N SER A 4 4.31 22.99 -6.45
CA SER A 4 5.40 23.98 -6.51
C SER A 4 6.74 23.27 -6.30
N GLU A 5 7.68 23.50 -7.21
CA GLU A 5 9.04 22.94 -7.13
C GLU A 5 9.72 23.25 -5.78
N VAL A 6 9.40 24.41 -5.19
CA VAL A 6 9.93 24.82 -3.87
C VAL A 6 9.47 23.85 -2.77
N ILE A 7 8.18 23.50 -2.77
CA ILE A 7 7.61 22.57 -1.78
C ILE A 7 8.15 21.16 -2.02
N GLN A 8 8.28 20.74 -3.28
CA GLN A 8 8.86 19.44 -3.59
C GLN A 8 10.32 19.33 -3.15
N ARG A 9 11.11 20.40 -3.34
CA ARG A 9 12.49 20.43 -2.87
C ARG A 9 12.58 20.36 -1.35
N LEU A 10 11.77 21.16 -0.65
CA LEU A 10 11.69 21.13 0.81
C LEU A 10 11.32 19.72 1.33
N LEU A 11 10.35 19.04 0.70
CA LEU A 11 9.97 17.68 1.07
C LEU A 11 11.10 16.68 0.84
N ALA A 12 11.86 16.82 -0.25
CA ALA A 12 13.01 15.97 -0.53
C ALA A 12 14.14 16.17 0.49
N ASP A 13 14.39 17.41 0.89
CA ASP A 13 15.41 17.73 1.89
C ASP A 13 15.00 17.19 3.29
N LYS A 14 13.73 17.39 3.69
CA LYS A 14 13.17 16.76 4.92
C LYS A 14 13.23 15.23 4.87
N TRP A 15 12.97 14.64 3.71
CA TRP A 15 13.04 13.20 3.52
C TRP A 15 14.43 12.64 3.77
N LYS A 16 15.45 13.32 3.21
CA LYS A 16 16.86 12.95 3.38
C LYS A 16 17.33 13.17 4.82
N ALA A 17 16.90 14.26 5.47
CA ALA A 17 17.34 14.62 6.81
C ALA A 17 16.86 13.65 7.89
N PHE A 18 15.56 13.32 7.93
CA PHE A 18 15.02 12.47 9.01
C PHE A 18 14.00 11.43 8.55
N ALA A 19 13.19 11.71 7.53
CA ALA A 19 12.03 10.88 7.25
C ALA A 19 12.42 9.48 6.76
N MET A 20 13.46 9.37 5.91
CA MET A 20 13.92 8.09 5.37
C MET A 20 14.45 7.16 6.47
N ARG A 21 15.31 7.65 7.37
CA ARG A 21 15.86 6.84 8.47
C ARG A 21 14.76 6.32 9.38
N LYS A 22 13.82 7.20 9.76
CA LYS A 22 12.69 6.83 10.63
C LYS A 22 11.73 5.84 9.95
N LEU A 23 11.52 5.99 8.65
CA LEU A 23 10.68 5.06 7.91
C LEU A 23 11.33 3.67 7.81
N ILE A 24 12.63 3.59 7.55
CA ILE A 24 13.37 2.33 7.51
C ILE A 24 13.39 1.65 8.87
N GLU A 25 13.59 2.39 9.96
CA GLU A 25 13.51 1.87 11.32
C GLU A 25 12.13 1.25 11.61
N ARG A 26 11.04 1.95 11.25
CA ARG A 26 9.67 1.44 11.38
C ARG A 26 9.41 0.23 10.49
N LEU A 27 9.95 0.21 9.27
CA LEU A 27 9.84 -0.92 8.35
C LEU A 27 10.58 -2.15 8.89
N ALA A 28 11.77 -1.97 9.44
CA ALA A 28 12.56 -3.05 10.04
C ALA A 28 11.81 -3.69 11.23
N LEU A 29 11.24 -2.87 12.12
CA LEU A 29 10.40 -3.37 13.23
C LEU A 29 9.17 -4.13 12.73
N LEU A 30 8.52 -3.64 11.66
CA LEU A 30 7.41 -4.35 11.04
C LEU A 30 7.86 -5.69 10.45
N ILE A 31 8.96 -5.73 9.71
CA ILE A 31 9.47 -6.98 9.11
C ILE A 31 9.81 -7.99 10.20
N ILE A 32 10.47 -7.56 11.29
CA ILE A 32 10.75 -8.41 12.44
C ILE A 32 9.43 -8.96 13.00
N GLN A 33 8.45 -8.09 13.25
CA GLN A 33 7.14 -8.51 13.76
C GLN A 33 6.43 -9.50 12.82
N LEU A 34 6.49 -9.31 11.50
CA LEU A 34 5.87 -10.23 10.54
C LEU A 34 6.55 -11.59 10.50
N ILE A 35 7.88 -11.63 10.59
CA ILE A 35 8.64 -12.88 10.62
C ILE A 35 8.32 -13.64 11.90
N THR A 36 8.39 -12.98 13.07
CA THR A 36 8.12 -13.63 14.35
C THR A 36 6.68 -14.13 14.42
N LEU A 37 5.72 -13.33 13.94
CA LEU A 37 4.31 -13.70 13.89
C LEU A 37 4.05 -14.85 12.90
N SER A 38 4.76 -14.92 11.77
CA SER A 38 4.68 -16.06 10.85
C SER A 38 5.20 -17.34 11.50
N ILE A 39 6.34 -17.29 12.19
CA ILE A 39 6.88 -18.44 12.92
C ILE A 39 5.88 -18.90 14.01
N VAL A 40 5.28 -17.97 14.75
CA VAL A 40 4.26 -18.29 15.77
C VAL A 40 3.04 -18.98 15.17
N VAL A 41 2.60 -18.58 13.97
CA VAL A 41 1.48 -19.23 13.26
C VAL A 41 1.83 -20.64 12.84
N TYR A 42 2.97 -20.82 12.16
CA TYR A 42 3.33 -22.12 11.57
C TYR A 42 3.77 -23.16 12.59
N VAL A 43 4.36 -22.74 13.71
CA VAL A 43 4.82 -23.62 14.80
C VAL A 43 3.71 -23.81 15.86
N ARG A 44 2.49 -23.31 15.64
CA ARG A 44 1.39 -23.49 16.58
C ARG A 44 0.93 -24.96 16.59
N PRO A 45 1.03 -25.68 17.72
CA PRO A 45 0.52 -27.03 17.85
C PRO A 45 -1.01 -27.00 17.94
N THR A 46 -1.65 -28.03 17.40
CA THR A 46 -3.10 -28.24 17.49
C THR A 46 -3.53 -28.77 18.87
N GLU A 47 -2.60 -29.36 19.63
CA GLU A 47 -2.88 -29.92 20.94
C GLU A 47 -2.90 -28.87 22.05
N VAL A 48 -4.05 -28.72 22.70
CA VAL A 48 -4.27 -27.76 23.79
C VAL A 48 -3.27 -27.93 24.95
N LYS A 49 -2.84 -29.16 25.25
CA LYS A 49 -1.84 -29.44 26.30
C LYS A 49 -0.47 -28.84 25.98
N ARG A 50 -0.05 -28.91 24.72
CA ARG A 50 1.20 -28.32 24.21
C ARG A 50 1.09 -26.82 24.03
N LEU A 51 -0.10 -26.30 23.74
CA LEU A 51 -0.39 -24.87 23.72
C LEU A 51 -0.13 -24.21 25.09
N TYR A 52 -0.44 -24.90 26.19
CA TYR A 52 -0.18 -24.43 27.56
C TYR A 52 1.19 -24.82 28.13
N MET A 53 2.10 -25.36 27.31
CA MET A 53 3.46 -25.74 27.73
C MET A 53 3.48 -26.81 28.85
N ASN A 54 2.47 -27.70 28.89
CA ASN A 54 2.44 -28.79 29.88
C ASN A 54 3.38 -29.95 29.51
N GLU A 55 3.54 -30.23 28.22
CA GLU A 55 4.45 -31.26 27.66
C GLU A 55 5.24 -30.64 26.49
N PRO A 56 6.31 -29.87 26.76
CA PRO A 56 6.96 -29.08 25.72
C PRO A 56 7.94 -29.88 24.86
N GLU A 57 7.89 -29.67 23.55
CA GLU A 57 8.96 -30.08 22.63
C GLU A 57 9.87 -28.90 22.26
N TRP A 58 10.95 -29.17 21.51
CA TRP A 58 11.92 -28.15 21.08
C TRP A 58 11.28 -27.01 20.29
N ASP A 59 10.27 -27.30 19.47
CA ASP A 59 9.55 -26.32 18.66
C ASP A 59 8.71 -25.35 19.51
N ASP A 60 8.17 -25.83 20.64
CA ASP A 60 7.37 -25.00 21.56
C ASP A 60 8.22 -23.92 22.25
N TRP A 61 9.50 -24.19 22.48
CA TRP A 61 10.45 -23.21 22.99
C TRP A 61 10.74 -22.10 21.98
N ILE A 62 10.94 -22.46 20.70
CA ILE A 62 11.15 -21.51 19.61
C ILE A 62 9.91 -20.60 19.47
N ARG A 63 8.71 -21.19 19.49
CA ARG A 63 7.45 -20.46 19.49
C ARG A 63 7.38 -19.47 20.65
N THR A 64 7.67 -19.90 21.88
CA THR A 64 7.59 -19.04 23.08
C THR A 64 8.53 -17.83 22.98
N ILE A 65 9.74 -18.02 22.46
CA ILE A 65 10.68 -16.92 22.21
C ILE A 65 10.11 -15.94 21.16
N CYS A 66 9.53 -16.45 20.09
CA CYS A 66 8.92 -15.63 19.04
C CYS A 66 7.66 -14.89 19.53
N GLU A 67 6.87 -15.50 20.41
CA GLU A 67 5.72 -14.87 21.06
C GLU A 67 6.16 -13.71 21.95
N ILE A 68 7.17 -13.94 22.81
CA ILE A 68 7.74 -12.88 23.66
C ILE A 68 8.26 -11.73 22.80
N LEU A 69 9.00 -12.02 21.72
CA LEU A 69 9.52 -11.00 20.81
C LEU A 69 8.39 -10.24 20.09
N THR A 70 7.31 -10.93 19.71
CA THR A 70 6.14 -10.30 19.08
C THR A 70 5.41 -9.39 20.07
N ILE A 71 5.23 -9.83 21.32
CA ILE A 71 4.62 -9.03 22.39
C ILE A 71 5.47 -7.80 22.68
N LEU A 72 6.80 -7.95 22.80
CA LEU A 72 7.72 -6.83 23.00
C LEU A 72 7.60 -5.81 21.86
N ASN A 73 7.52 -6.26 20.61
CA ASN A 73 7.32 -5.37 19.46
C ASN A 73 5.94 -4.67 19.51
N CYS A 74 4.87 -5.38 19.87
CA CYS A 74 3.53 -4.79 20.01
C CYS A 74 3.49 -3.74 21.13
N VAL A 75 4.07 -4.04 22.29
CA VAL A 75 4.23 -3.11 23.41
C VAL A 75 5.07 -1.90 22.98
N PHE A 76 6.18 -2.13 22.28
CA PHE A 76 7.01 -1.04 21.78
C PHE A 76 6.22 -0.12 20.83
N PHE A 77 5.46 -0.70 19.90
CA PHE A 77 4.62 0.04 18.97
C PHE A 77 3.53 0.85 19.69
N VAL A 78 2.74 0.21 20.56
CA VAL A 78 1.60 0.85 21.24
C VAL A 78 2.07 1.90 22.26
N PHE A 79 3.03 1.57 23.11
CA PHE A 79 3.44 2.46 24.20
C PHE A 79 4.48 3.49 23.79
N PHE A 80 5.48 3.14 22.98
CA PHE A 80 6.52 4.12 22.61
C PHE A 80 6.14 4.92 21.38
N GLN A 81 5.66 4.26 20.32
CA GLN A 81 5.33 4.98 19.08
C GLN A 81 3.99 5.70 19.18
N GLN A 82 2.91 4.98 19.52
CA GLN A 82 1.56 5.57 19.47
C GLN A 82 1.31 6.54 20.63
N LEU A 83 1.73 6.23 21.85
CA LEU A 83 1.60 7.18 22.97
C LEU A 83 2.47 8.42 22.78
N GLY A 84 3.67 8.28 22.18
CA GLY A 84 4.53 9.41 21.85
C GLY A 84 3.90 10.35 20.81
N GLU A 85 3.26 9.78 19.79
CA GLU A 85 2.47 10.54 18.82
C GLU A 85 1.21 11.17 19.45
N LEU A 86 0.53 10.45 20.35
CA LEU A 86 -0.62 10.94 21.09
C LEU A 86 -0.28 12.13 21.99
N ARG A 87 0.84 12.05 22.71
CA ARG A 87 1.32 13.13 23.61
C ARG A 87 1.70 14.38 22.82
N THR A 88 2.25 14.21 21.62
CA THR A 88 2.73 15.33 20.80
C THR A 88 1.60 15.98 20.00
N GLN A 89 0.59 15.21 19.57
CA GLN A 89 -0.50 15.69 18.70
C GLN A 89 -1.82 15.95 19.44
N GLY A 90 -1.98 15.44 20.66
CA GLY A 90 -3.25 15.40 21.39
C GLY A 90 -4.23 14.36 20.84
N LEU A 91 -5.21 13.96 21.66
CA LEU A 91 -6.21 12.93 21.32
C LEU A 91 -7.01 13.23 20.05
N THR A 92 -7.55 14.45 19.93
CA THR A 92 -8.35 14.84 18.74
C THR A 92 -7.49 14.90 17.47
N GLY A 93 -6.23 15.35 17.60
CA GLY A 93 -5.26 15.37 16.50
C GLY A 93 -4.91 13.97 16.02
N TYR A 94 -4.72 13.04 16.96
CA TYR A 94 -4.41 11.64 16.69
C TYR A 94 -5.55 10.91 15.96
N PHE A 95 -6.81 11.01 16.44
CA PHE A 95 -7.93 10.35 15.76
C PHE A 95 -8.15 10.89 14.34
N ARG A 96 -8.00 12.20 14.13
CA ARG A 96 -8.05 12.79 12.80
C ARG A 96 -6.93 12.27 11.90
N ASN A 97 -5.71 12.10 12.44
CA ASN A 97 -4.58 11.52 11.71
C ASN A 97 -4.82 10.04 11.36
N LEU A 98 -5.36 9.28 12.31
CA LEU A 98 -5.64 7.86 12.14
C LEU A 98 -6.66 7.63 11.01
N LYS A 99 -7.68 8.49 10.91
CA LYS A 99 -8.66 8.47 9.81
C LYS A 99 -8.03 8.77 8.45
N THR A 100 -6.99 9.60 8.40
CA THR A 100 -6.28 9.88 7.14
C THR A 100 -5.39 8.73 6.67
N VAL A 101 -4.99 7.83 7.58
CA VAL A 101 -4.10 6.71 7.27
C VAL A 101 -4.74 5.39 7.73
N PRO A 102 -5.65 4.82 6.93
CA PRO A 102 -6.44 3.64 7.32
C PRO A 102 -5.57 2.42 7.61
N ALA A 103 -4.49 2.20 6.85
CA ALA A 103 -3.57 1.09 7.07
C ALA A 103 -2.91 1.14 8.47
N LYS A 104 -2.59 2.35 8.97
CA LYS A 104 -2.04 2.52 10.33
C LYS A 104 -3.12 2.26 11.39
N ALA A 105 -4.38 2.60 11.11
CA ALA A 105 -5.52 2.29 11.97
C ALA A 105 -5.72 0.78 12.11
N VAL A 106 -5.76 0.06 10.99
CA VAL A 106 -5.88 -1.40 10.95
C VAL A 106 -4.73 -2.06 11.71
N PHE A 107 -3.48 -1.60 11.48
CA PHE A 107 -2.34 -2.11 12.23
C PHE A 107 -2.42 -1.83 13.73
N CYS A 108 -2.90 -0.65 14.13
CA CYS A 108 -3.10 -0.33 15.54
C CYS A 108 -4.13 -1.26 16.19
N VAL A 109 -5.24 -1.53 15.51
CA VAL A 109 -6.26 -2.47 15.97
C VAL A 109 -5.68 -3.88 16.06
N ALA A 110 -4.94 -4.34 15.03
CA ALA A 110 -4.30 -5.65 15.04
C ALA A 110 -3.33 -5.83 16.22
N ASN A 111 -2.50 -4.83 16.53
CA ASN A 111 -1.61 -4.88 17.70
C ASN A 111 -2.38 -4.90 19.03
N ILE A 112 -3.51 -4.19 19.14
CA ILE A 112 -4.36 -4.26 20.32
C ILE A 112 -4.99 -5.65 20.46
N CYS A 113 -5.46 -6.25 19.36
CA CYS A 113 -5.96 -7.62 19.35
C CYS A 113 -4.89 -8.62 19.80
N ILE A 114 -3.64 -8.50 19.31
CA ILE A 114 -2.52 -9.35 19.75
C ILE A 114 -2.24 -9.18 21.25
N LEU A 115 -2.30 -7.96 21.79
CA LEU A 115 -2.13 -7.74 23.23
C LEU A 115 -3.30 -8.31 24.04
N LEU A 116 -4.52 -8.30 23.50
CA LEU A 116 -5.69 -8.92 24.12
C LEU A 116 -5.62 -10.45 24.13
N CYS A 117 -4.85 -11.09 23.24
CA CYS A 117 -4.62 -12.54 23.30
C CYS A 117 -3.97 -12.96 24.64
N ILE A 118 -3.16 -12.10 25.28
CA ILE A 118 -2.48 -12.40 26.54
C ILE A 118 -3.46 -12.70 27.70
N PRO A 119 -4.40 -11.79 28.05
CA PRO A 119 -5.36 -12.09 29.11
C PRO A 119 -6.27 -13.27 28.75
N PHE A 120 -6.66 -13.45 27.48
CA PHE A 120 -7.47 -14.61 27.08
C PHE A 120 -6.72 -15.94 27.24
N ARG A 121 -5.41 -15.96 26.99
CA ARG A 121 -4.56 -17.13 27.25
C ARG A 121 -4.45 -17.46 28.74
N ILE A 122 -4.35 -16.45 29.60
CA ILE A 122 -4.34 -16.63 31.07
C ILE A 122 -5.67 -17.21 31.55
N LEU A 123 -6.79 -16.75 30.98
CA LEU A 123 -8.14 -17.27 31.27
C LEU A 123 -8.43 -18.63 30.63
N LYS A 124 -7.48 -19.22 29.89
CA LYS A 124 -7.60 -20.49 29.14
C LYS A 124 -8.72 -20.51 28.10
N LEU A 125 -9.10 -19.34 27.57
CA LEU A 125 -10.11 -19.16 26.52
C LEU A 125 -9.44 -19.18 25.13
N HIS A 126 -9.01 -20.36 24.69
CA HIS A 126 -8.28 -20.56 23.44
C HIS A 126 -9.09 -20.16 22.19
N GLU A 127 -10.40 -20.44 22.15
CA GLU A 127 -11.29 -20.05 21.04
C GLU A 127 -11.26 -18.54 20.74
N LEU A 128 -11.29 -17.70 21.79
CA LEU A 128 -11.23 -16.24 21.65
C LEU A 128 -9.84 -15.76 21.26
N GLU A 129 -8.79 -16.42 21.76
CA GLU A 129 -7.42 -16.14 21.36
C GLU A 129 -7.24 -16.35 19.85
N GLU A 130 -7.68 -17.49 19.34
CA GLU A 130 -7.60 -17.86 17.93
C GLU A 130 -8.43 -16.93 17.05
N ALA A 131 -9.66 -16.63 17.46
CA ALA A 131 -10.52 -15.68 16.74
C ALA A 131 -9.85 -14.30 16.61
N LEU A 132 -9.28 -13.75 17.69
CA LEU A 132 -8.56 -12.48 17.64
C LEU A 132 -7.33 -12.54 16.75
N PHE A 133 -6.62 -13.67 16.75
CA PHE A 133 -5.44 -13.88 15.93
C PHE A 133 -5.79 -13.90 14.44
N VAL A 134 -6.88 -14.58 14.05
CA VAL A 134 -7.38 -14.62 12.66
C VAL A 134 -7.60 -13.22 12.08
N PHE A 135 -8.12 -12.27 12.88
CA PHE A 135 -8.29 -10.89 12.43
C PHE A 135 -6.99 -10.07 12.45
N ALA A 136 -6.10 -10.32 13.43
CA ALA A 136 -4.86 -9.56 13.58
C ALA A 136 -3.81 -9.89 12.50
N LEU A 137 -3.77 -11.15 12.02
CA LEU A 137 -2.79 -11.60 11.02
C LEU A 137 -2.89 -10.81 9.71
N PRO A 138 -4.03 -10.77 8.97
CA PRO A 138 -4.13 -10.00 7.73
C PRO A 138 -3.90 -8.50 7.96
N GLY A 139 -4.38 -7.96 9.08
CA GLY A 139 -4.20 -6.56 9.44
C GLY A 139 -2.72 -6.17 9.56
N SER A 140 -1.89 -7.08 10.06
CA SER A 140 -0.44 -6.89 10.17
C SER A 140 0.25 -6.87 8.80
N TRP A 141 -0.12 -7.79 7.91
CA TRP A 141 0.42 -7.87 6.55
C TRP A 141 0.00 -6.68 5.68
N ILE A 142 -1.26 -6.24 5.76
CA ILE A 142 -1.79 -5.09 5.01
C ILE A 142 -1.01 -3.81 5.33
N PHE A 143 -0.40 -3.71 6.51
CA PHE A 143 0.40 -2.54 6.89
C PHE A 143 1.65 -2.36 6.02
N LEU A 144 2.17 -3.40 5.36
CA LEU A 144 3.26 -3.26 4.38
C LEU A 144 2.90 -2.31 3.22
N LEU A 145 1.63 -2.28 2.82
CA LEU A 145 1.15 -1.40 1.76
C LEU A 145 1.29 0.09 2.14
N PHE A 146 1.30 0.42 3.44
CA PHE A 146 1.59 1.78 3.91
C PHE A 146 3.02 2.20 3.55
N PHE A 147 4.00 1.30 3.69
CA PHE A 147 5.39 1.59 3.32
C PHE A 147 5.56 1.62 1.81
N ALA A 148 4.91 0.72 1.07
CA ALA A 148 4.93 0.71 -0.39
C ALA A 148 4.35 2.01 -1.00
N ARG A 149 3.40 2.67 -0.30
CA ARG A 149 2.85 3.99 -0.68
C ARG A 149 3.90 5.10 -0.66
N SER A 150 4.87 5.01 0.25
CA SER A 150 5.89 6.06 0.43
C SER A 150 7.00 6.04 -0.63
N ALA A 151 7.19 4.90 -1.30
CA ALA A 151 8.20 4.74 -2.34
C ALA A 151 7.76 5.42 -3.66
N LYS A 152 8.74 5.99 -4.38
CA LYS A 152 8.49 6.81 -5.57
C LYS A 152 7.92 6.02 -6.75
N LEU A 153 8.34 4.76 -6.93
CA LEU A 153 7.93 3.91 -8.04
C LEU A 153 6.58 3.21 -7.75
N THR A 154 6.44 2.60 -6.58
CA THR A 154 5.25 1.81 -6.20
C THR A 154 4.13 2.67 -5.62
N GLY A 155 4.43 3.87 -5.14
CA GLY A 155 3.47 4.71 -4.43
C GLY A 155 2.26 5.12 -5.26
N PRO A 156 2.42 5.64 -6.50
CA PRO A 156 1.29 5.91 -7.38
C PRO A 156 0.44 4.67 -7.63
N PHE A 157 1.06 3.52 -7.87
CA PHE A 157 0.35 2.25 -8.09
C PHE A 157 -0.50 1.83 -6.89
N VAL A 158 0.07 1.85 -5.68
CA VAL A 158 -0.69 1.57 -4.44
C VAL A 158 -1.83 2.56 -4.25
N GLN A 159 -1.64 3.83 -4.62
CA GLN A 159 -2.69 4.83 -4.56
C GLN A 159 -3.82 4.54 -5.55
N MET A 160 -3.50 4.08 -6.76
CA MET A 160 -4.50 3.67 -7.73
C MET A 160 -5.36 2.53 -7.18
N ILE A 161 -4.71 1.48 -6.64
CA ILE A 161 -5.38 0.34 -6.02
C ILE A 161 -6.34 0.82 -4.91
N TYR A 162 -5.87 1.67 -3.99
CA TYR A 162 -6.72 2.15 -2.89
C TYR A 162 -7.95 2.91 -3.38
N SER A 163 -7.78 3.77 -4.40
CA SER A 163 -8.91 4.50 -4.99
C SER A 163 -9.90 3.60 -5.74
N MET A 164 -9.42 2.57 -6.44
CA MET A 164 -10.26 1.60 -7.13
C MET A 164 -11.04 0.73 -6.14
N ILE A 165 -10.38 0.25 -5.09
CA ILE A 165 -11.02 -0.56 -4.03
C ILE A 165 -12.11 0.25 -3.32
N ALA A 166 -11.79 1.47 -2.86
CA ALA A 166 -12.73 2.26 -2.07
C ALA A 166 -13.94 2.76 -2.89
N GLY A 167 -13.73 3.11 -4.16
CA GLY A 167 -14.77 3.67 -5.02
C GLY A 167 -15.56 2.62 -5.79
N ASP A 168 -14.86 1.80 -6.57
CA ASP A 168 -15.49 0.94 -7.59
C ASP A 168 -15.80 -0.44 -7.06
N MET A 169 -14.91 -1.02 -6.24
CA MET A 169 -15.10 -2.36 -5.70
C MET A 169 -16.26 -2.41 -4.69
N MET A 170 -16.52 -1.33 -3.95
CA MET A 170 -17.70 -1.25 -3.07
C MET A 170 -19.02 -1.24 -3.84
N ARG A 171 -19.10 -0.49 -4.95
CA ARG A 171 -20.31 -0.48 -5.81
C ARG A 171 -20.54 -1.85 -6.43
N PHE A 172 -19.45 -2.45 -6.92
CA PHE A 172 -19.46 -3.82 -7.43
C PHE A 172 -19.91 -4.84 -6.38
N ALA A 173 -19.38 -4.76 -5.15
CA ALA A 173 -19.76 -5.66 -4.06
C ALA A 173 -21.24 -5.51 -3.68
N ILE A 174 -21.79 -4.29 -3.66
CA ILE A 174 -23.20 -4.04 -3.38
C ILE A 174 -24.10 -4.67 -4.46
N ILE A 175 -23.80 -4.43 -5.75
CA ILE A 175 -24.59 -5.01 -6.85
C ILE A 175 -24.49 -6.53 -6.84
N SER A 176 -23.29 -7.08 -6.67
CA SER A 176 -23.06 -8.53 -6.60
C SER A 176 -23.79 -9.16 -5.40
N ALA A 177 -23.80 -8.49 -4.25
CA ALA A 177 -24.51 -8.96 -3.06
C ALA A 177 -26.03 -9.02 -3.27
N ILE A 178 -26.62 -8.06 -3.99
CA ILE A 178 -28.07 -8.09 -4.31
C ILE A 178 -28.41 -9.35 -5.11
N PHE A 179 -27.66 -9.64 -6.17
CA PHE A 179 -27.88 -10.84 -6.98
C PHE A 179 -27.60 -12.12 -6.17
N LEU A 180 -26.50 -12.16 -5.43
CA LEU A 180 -26.09 -13.32 -4.66
C LEU A 180 -27.10 -13.67 -3.56
N ILE A 181 -27.64 -12.66 -2.84
CA ILE A 181 -28.69 -12.85 -1.85
C ILE A 181 -29.98 -13.34 -2.51
N SER A 182 -30.36 -12.76 -3.66
CA SER A 182 -31.56 -13.16 -4.40
C SER A 182 -31.49 -14.61 -4.86
N PHE A 183 -30.38 -15.03 -5.47
CA PHE A 183 -30.22 -16.41 -5.91
C PHE A 183 -30.03 -17.37 -4.74
N SER A 184 -29.39 -16.95 -3.64
CA SER A 184 -29.27 -17.77 -2.42
C SER A 184 -30.63 -18.21 -1.88
N GLN A 185 -31.64 -17.34 -1.90
CA GLN A 185 -33.00 -17.72 -1.48
C GLN A 185 -33.63 -18.79 -2.39
N VAL A 186 -33.41 -18.69 -3.71
CA VAL A 186 -33.93 -19.67 -4.68
C VAL A 186 -33.25 -21.03 -4.51
N PHE A 187 -31.92 -21.04 -4.41
CA PHE A 187 -31.16 -22.29 -4.24
C PHE A 187 -31.37 -22.92 -2.86
N TYR A 188 -31.54 -22.12 -1.82
CA TYR A 188 -31.94 -22.62 -0.50
C TYR A 188 -33.28 -23.35 -0.57
N PHE A 189 -34.29 -22.74 -1.21
CA PHE A 189 -35.62 -23.36 -1.34
C PHE A 189 -35.60 -24.68 -2.12
N VAL A 190 -34.81 -24.75 -3.19
CA VAL A 190 -34.72 -25.93 -4.05
C VAL A 190 -33.79 -27.01 -3.46
N GLY A 191 -32.80 -26.61 -2.66
CA GLY A 191 -31.74 -27.46 -2.11
C GLY A 191 -31.97 -27.96 -0.67
N LYS A 192 -32.88 -27.35 0.10
CA LYS A 192 -33.15 -27.72 1.51
C LYS A 192 -33.53 -29.20 1.74
N ASP A 193 -34.01 -29.88 0.71
CA ASP A 193 -34.46 -31.28 0.80
C ASP A 193 -33.31 -32.28 0.54
N MET A 194 -32.13 -31.81 0.12
CA MET A 194 -30.99 -32.67 -0.25
C MET A 194 -30.37 -33.37 0.97
N ASP A 195 -30.07 -32.63 2.03
CA ASP A 195 -29.52 -33.18 3.29
C ASP A 195 -30.47 -34.23 3.91
N ALA A 196 -31.75 -33.86 4.03
CA ALA A 196 -32.77 -34.75 4.59
C ALA A 196 -32.92 -36.06 3.81
N LYS A 197 -32.65 -36.07 2.50
CA LYS A 197 -32.70 -37.28 1.66
C LYS A 197 -31.45 -38.15 1.78
N GLN A 198 -30.30 -37.57 2.07
CA GLN A 198 -29.07 -38.32 2.31
C GLN A 198 -29.16 -39.12 3.62
N GLN A 199 -29.82 -38.56 4.63
CA GLN A 199 -30.03 -39.21 5.93
C GLN A 199 -31.08 -40.34 5.91
N LEU A 200 -31.81 -40.53 4.81
CA LEU A 200 -32.77 -41.63 4.67
C LEU A 200 -32.03 -42.98 4.55
N ASN A 201 -32.63 -44.06 5.06
CA ASN A 201 -32.10 -45.42 4.84
C ASN A 201 -31.99 -45.75 3.35
N SER A 202 -30.91 -46.44 2.95
CA SER A 202 -30.66 -46.84 1.56
C SER A 202 -31.72 -47.78 0.95
N SER A 203 -32.61 -48.33 1.78
CA SER A 203 -33.79 -49.09 1.33
C SER A 203 -34.97 -48.21 0.89
N ASN A 204 -34.91 -46.90 1.11
CA ASN A 204 -35.94 -45.96 0.72
C ASN A 204 -35.75 -45.51 -0.74
N PRO A 205 -36.80 -45.56 -1.58
CA PRO A 205 -36.70 -45.13 -2.99
C PRO A 205 -36.33 -43.65 -3.18
N TYR A 206 -36.44 -42.81 -2.14
CA TYR A 206 -36.07 -41.39 -2.19
C TYR A 206 -34.68 -41.09 -1.61
N HIS A 207 -33.89 -42.12 -1.28
CA HIS A 207 -32.53 -41.98 -0.79
C HIS A 207 -31.60 -41.39 -1.87
N CYS A 208 -30.75 -40.47 -1.44
CA CYS A 208 -29.70 -39.87 -2.27
C CYS A 208 -28.51 -40.84 -2.39
N PRO A 209 -28.11 -41.28 -3.60
CA PRO A 209 -27.02 -42.25 -3.79
C PRO A 209 -25.61 -41.62 -3.76
N VAL A 210 -25.48 -40.37 -3.28
CA VAL A 210 -24.18 -39.67 -3.20
C VAL A 210 -23.49 -40.10 -1.90
N ASP A 211 -22.49 -40.98 -2.05
CA ASP A 211 -21.69 -41.51 -0.96
C ASP A 211 -20.26 -40.91 -0.99
N GLY A 212 -19.77 -40.45 0.17
CA GLY A 212 -18.39 -39.96 0.33
C GLY A 212 -18.24 -38.66 1.11
N TYR A 213 -19.30 -37.85 1.23
CA TYR A 213 -19.34 -36.63 2.05
C TYR A 213 -20.79 -36.26 2.40
N ASP A 214 -21.01 -35.60 3.55
CA ASP A 214 -22.32 -35.11 3.97
C ASP A 214 -22.68 -33.81 3.22
N ILE A 215 -23.90 -33.72 2.68
CA ILE A 215 -24.39 -32.58 1.91
C ILE A 215 -24.94 -31.51 2.87
N TYR A 216 -24.12 -30.52 3.24
CA TYR A 216 -24.54 -29.35 4.05
C TYR A 216 -24.65 -28.04 3.26
N THR A 217 -24.34 -28.12 1.96
CA THR A 217 -24.13 -27.00 1.03
C THR A 217 -25.32 -26.04 0.90
N TYR A 218 -26.55 -26.54 1.15
CA TYR A 218 -27.81 -25.80 1.04
C TYR A 218 -28.70 -25.90 2.30
N ASP A 219 -28.15 -26.35 3.43
CA ASP A 219 -28.91 -26.55 4.68
C ASP A 219 -29.33 -25.22 5.34
N ASN A 220 -28.46 -24.21 5.25
CA ASN A 220 -28.71 -22.88 5.80
C ASN A 220 -28.51 -21.79 4.75
N PHE A 221 -29.13 -20.62 4.98
CA PHE A 221 -28.98 -19.46 4.10
C PHE A 221 -27.51 -19.01 3.97
N ILE A 222 -26.74 -19.07 5.06
CA ILE A 222 -25.33 -18.66 5.06
C ILE A 222 -24.48 -19.65 4.26
N GLU A 223 -24.69 -20.95 4.45
CA GLU A 223 -24.00 -21.98 3.66
C GLU A 223 -24.33 -21.86 2.17
N THR A 224 -25.62 -21.70 1.85
CA THR A 224 -26.06 -21.46 0.46
C THR A 224 -25.40 -20.22 -0.15
N PHE A 225 -25.29 -19.14 0.63
CA PHE A 225 -24.61 -17.91 0.19
C PHE A 225 -23.12 -18.14 -0.08
N ILE A 226 -22.42 -18.86 0.80
CA ILE A 226 -20.99 -19.20 0.65
C ILE A 226 -20.78 -20.10 -0.56
N THR A 227 -21.63 -21.11 -0.74
CA THR A 227 -21.60 -22.03 -1.89
C THR A 227 -21.77 -21.26 -3.19
N LEU A 228 -22.80 -20.41 -3.29
CA LEU A 228 -23.02 -19.62 -4.50
C LEU A 228 -21.90 -18.60 -4.75
N PHE A 229 -21.32 -18.04 -3.69
CA PHE A 229 -20.16 -17.16 -3.81
C PHE A 229 -18.95 -17.92 -4.36
N ARG A 230 -18.68 -19.13 -3.84
CA ARG A 230 -17.64 -20.03 -4.34
C ARG A 230 -17.89 -20.41 -5.81
N ALA A 231 -19.14 -20.70 -6.18
CA ALA A 231 -19.54 -20.96 -7.57
C ALA A 231 -19.29 -19.76 -8.49
N SER A 232 -19.53 -18.54 -8.02
CA SER A 232 -19.25 -17.31 -8.81
C SER A 232 -17.75 -17.10 -9.09
N MET A 233 -16.88 -17.66 -8.25
CA MET A 233 -15.42 -17.60 -8.37
C MET A 233 -14.82 -18.80 -9.13
N GLY A 234 -15.66 -19.73 -9.61
CA GLY A 234 -15.24 -20.87 -10.43
C GLY A 234 -15.14 -22.22 -9.70
N GLY A 235 -15.60 -22.33 -8.45
CA GLY A 235 -15.72 -23.62 -7.75
C GLY A 235 -17.11 -24.22 -7.93
N TYR A 236 -17.25 -25.25 -8.76
CA TYR A 236 -18.55 -25.84 -9.10
C TYR A 236 -18.70 -27.26 -8.55
N ASP A 237 -19.67 -27.45 -7.67
CA ASP A 237 -20.06 -28.75 -7.12
C ASP A 237 -21.49 -29.05 -7.63
N TYR A 238 -21.62 -29.91 -8.64
CA TYR A 238 -22.91 -30.20 -9.31
C TYR A 238 -23.46 -31.61 -9.04
N GLU A 239 -22.67 -32.46 -8.39
CA GLU A 239 -23.01 -33.85 -8.08
C GLU A 239 -24.19 -33.93 -7.10
N GLU A 240 -24.21 -33.01 -6.12
CA GLU A 240 -25.26 -32.89 -5.10
C GLU A 240 -26.66 -32.62 -5.71
N PHE A 241 -26.72 -32.00 -6.89
CA PHE A 241 -27.99 -31.66 -7.54
C PHE A 241 -28.80 -32.88 -7.99
N ALA A 242 -28.16 -34.05 -8.13
CA ALA A 242 -28.86 -35.30 -8.38
C ALA A 242 -29.86 -35.67 -7.27
N CYS A 243 -29.64 -35.17 -6.05
CA CYS A 243 -30.48 -35.47 -4.89
C CYS A 243 -31.62 -34.46 -4.67
N ALA A 244 -31.67 -33.38 -5.46
CA ALA A 244 -32.75 -32.41 -5.41
C ALA A 244 -34.11 -33.05 -5.77
N ASN A 245 -35.20 -32.58 -5.17
CA ASN A 245 -36.55 -32.95 -5.61
C ASN A 245 -36.82 -32.59 -7.08
N TYR A 246 -36.29 -31.45 -7.52
CA TYR A 246 -36.42 -30.97 -8.89
C TYR A 246 -35.05 -30.93 -9.58
N GLU A 247 -34.39 -32.09 -9.72
CA GLU A 247 -33.04 -32.21 -10.32
C GLU A 247 -32.88 -31.37 -11.59
N VAL A 248 -33.78 -31.54 -12.57
CA VAL A 248 -33.70 -30.85 -13.86
C VAL A 248 -33.85 -29.34 -13.69
N LEU A 249 -34.73 -28.88 -12.81
CA LEU A 249 -34.92 -27.46 -12.51
C LEU A 249 -33.69 -26.87 -11.81
N THR A 250 -33.12 -27.56 -10.83
CA THR A 250 -31.93 -27.11 -10.10
C THR A 250 -30.74 -26.99 -11.04
N LYS A 251 -30.48 -28.01 -11.87
CA LYS A 251 -29.37 -28.00 -12.83
C LYS A 251 -29.53 -26.90 -13.87
N THR A 252 -30.74 -26.68 -14.38
CA THR A 252 -30.99 -25.60 -15.36
C THR A 252 -30.87 -24.21 -14.74
N LEU A 253 -31.39 -23.99 -13.53
CA LEU A 253 -31.20 -22.74 -12.79
C LEU A 253 -29.72 -22.47 -12.47
N PHE A 254 -28.97 -23.52 -12.12
CA PHE A 254 -27.52 -23.41 -11.84
C PHE A 254 -26.73 -23.03 -13.08
N VAL A 255 -27.03 -23.61 -14.24
CA VAL A 255 -26.41 -23.21 -15.51
C VAL A 255 -26.76 -21.76 -15.84
N LEU A 256 -28.01 -21.32 -15.64
CA LEU A 256 -28.40 -19.93 -15.83
C LEU A 256 -27.61 -18.98 -14.91
N TYR A 257 -27.49 -19.34 -13.63
CA TYR A 257 -26.68 -18.59 -12.66
C TYR A 257 -25.22 -18.49 -13.09
N MET A 258 -24.62 -19.57 -13.58
CA MET A 258 -23.23 -19.63 -14.05
C MET A 258 -22.97 -18.71 -15.26
N PHE A 259 -23.97 -18.43 -16.10
CA PHE A 259 -23.83 -17.41 -17.15
C PHE A 259 -24.11 -16.01 -16.62
N VAL A 260 -25.24 -15.84 -15.92
CA VAL A 260 -25.72 -14.51 -15.51
C VAL A 260 -24.74 -13.84 -14.54
N MET A 261 -24.25 -14.57 -13.52
CA MET A 261 -23.41 -13.94 -12.49
C MET A 261 -22.07 -13.46 -13.03
N PRO A 262 -21.23 -14.27 -13.71
CA PRO A 262 -19.97 -13.80 -14.25
C PRO A 262 -20.16 -12.69 -15.28
N ILE A 263 -21.18 -12.76 -16.14
CA ILE A 263 -21.46 -11.70 -17.12
C ILE A 263 -21.80 -10.39 -16.40
N MET A 264 -22.68 -10.43 -15.40
CA MET A 264 -23.04 -9.24 -14.62
C MET A 264 -21.86 -8.70 -13.81
N MET A 265 -21.07 -9.59 -13.20
CA MET A 265 -19.88 -9.23 -12.44
C MET A 265 -18.83 -8.59 -13.34
N ILE A 266 -18.46 -9.23 -14.45
CA ILE A 266 -17.41 -8.77 -15.37
C ILE A 266 -17.83 -7.49 -16.10
N ASN A 267 -19.06 -7.41 -16.62
CA ASN A 267 -19.48 -6.27 -17.43
C ASN A 267 -19.51 -4.96 -16.64
N ILE A 268 -20.01 -5.00 -15.42
CA ILE A 268 -20.08 -3.82 -14.55
C ILE A 268 -18.69 -3.47 -14.01
N LEU A 269 -17.89 -4.47 -13.66
CA LEU A 269 -16.55 -4.30 -13.11
C LEU A 269 -15.57 -3.70 -14.14
N ILE A 270 -15.57 -4.20 -15.38
CA ILE A 270 -14.71 -3.68 -16.47
C ILE A 270 -15.11 -2.26 -16.84
N ALA A 271 -16.41 -1.97 -16.95
CA ALA A 271 -16.89 -0.63 -17.35
C ALA A 271 -16.52 0.46 -16.33
N MET A 272 -16.64 0.17 -15.03
CA MET A 272 -16.26 1.12 -13.99
C MET A 272 -14.74 1.23 -13.89
N MET A 273 -14.02 0.11 -13.72
CA MET A 273 -12.57 0.14 -13.57
C MET A 273 -11.83 0.65 -14.81
N GLY A 274 -12.36 0.46 -16.02
CA GLY A 274 -11.76 1.00 -17.25
C GLY A 274 -11.78 2.55 -17.29
N ASN A 275 -12.93 3.13 -16.97
CA ASN A 275 -13.09 4.59 -16.95
C ASN A 275 -12.38 5.24 -15.75
N THR A 276 -12.42 4.61 -14.58
CA THR A 276 -11.67 5.11 -13.43
C THR A 276 -10.18 4.88 -13.58
N TYR A 277 -9.70 3.78 -14.18
CA TYR A 277 -8.27 3.56 -14.40
C TYR A 277 -7.62 4.69 -15.18
N THR A 278 -8.22 5.10 -16.30
CA THR A 278 -7.67 6.18 -17.15
C THR A 278 -7.67 7.55 -16.45
N THR A 279 -8.68 7.84 -15.64
CA THR A 279 -8.74 9.10 -14.87
C THR A 279 -7.84 9.08 -13.64
N VAL A 280 -7.81 7.96 -12.93
CA VAL A 280 -6.99 7.73 -11.74
C VAL A 280 -5.51 7.71 -12.10
N ILE A 281 -5.08 7.05 -13.19
CA ILE A 281 -3.66 7.04 -13.58
C ILE A 281 -3.13 8.44 -13.92
N ALA A 282 -3.95 9.26 -14.58
CA ALA A 282 -3.60 10.65 -14.90
C ALA A 282 -3.45 11.51 -13.63
N GLN A 283 -4.21 11.20 -12.58
CA GLN A 283 -4.18 11.91 -11.29
C GLN A 283 -3.29 11.24 -10.25
N ALA A 284 -2.86 10.00 -10.46
CA ALA A 284 -2.18 9.16 -9.48
C ALA A 284 -0.86 9.77 -9.02
N GLU A 285 -0.08 10.34 -9.94
CA GLU A 285 1.17 11.00 -9.57
C GLU A 285 0.91 12.25 -8.69
N LYS A 286 -0.12 13.02 -9.00
CA LYS A 286 -0.51 14.21 -8.22
C LYS A 286 -1.03 13.80 -6.85
N ALA A 287 -1.88 12.78 -6.77
CA ALA A 287 -2.40 12.23 -5.52
C ALA A 287 -1.29 11.63 -4.66
N TRP A 288 -0.38 10.89 -5.29
CA TRP A 288 0.80 10.33 -4.62
C TRP A 288 1.69 11.44 -4.04
N ARG A 289 1.96 12.53 -4.78
CA ARG A 289 2.73 13.68 -4.24
C ARG A 289 2.06 14.30 -3.02
N GLN A 290 0.73 14.39 -2.99
CA GLN A 290 -0.01 14.87 -1.82
C GLN A 290 0.15 13.91 -0.64
N GLN A 291 0.03 12.60 -0.87
CA GLN A 291 0.22 11.60 0.18
C GLN A 291 1.64 11.55 0.70
N TYR A 292 2.63 11.67 -0.18
CA TYR A 292 4.03 11.78 0.18
C TYR A 292 4.27 12.97 1.11
N ALA A 293 3.71 14.14 0.78
CA ALA A 293 3.75 15.32 1.65
C ALA A 293 3.06 15.07 3.01
N GLN A 294 1.91 14.40 3.01
CA GLN A 294 1.22 14.03 4.24
C GLN A 294 2.07 13.10 5.10
N ILE A 295 2.67 12.04 4.53
CA ILE A 295 3.55 11.11 5.24
C ILE A 295 4.73 11.86 5.86
N VAL A 296 5.40 12.74 5.11
CA VAL A 296 6.50 13.56 5.64
C VAL A 296 6.03 14.42 6.80
N MET A 297 4.86 15.07 6.70
CA MET A 297 4.31 15.85 7.82
C MET A 297 3.94 15.01 9.04
N VAL A 298 3.43 13.79 8.85
CA VAL A 298 3.14 12.87 9.96
C VAL A 298 4.44 12.41 10.63
N LEU A 299 5.47 12.09 9.84
CA LEU A 299 6.79 11.74 10.35
C LEU A 299 7.41 12.92 11.08
N GLU A 300 7.31 14.14 10.55
CA GLU A 300 7.78 15.37 11.18
C GLU A 300 7.16 15.54 12.57
N ARG A 301 5.83 15.40 12.68
CA ARG A 301 5.10 15.50 13.96
C ARG A 301 5.48 14.43 14.98
N SER A 302 6.09 13.34 14.55
CA SER A 302 6.53 12.27 15.45
C SER A 302 7.97 12.46 15.95
N VAL A 303 8.71 13.45 15.45
CA VAL A 303 10.08 13.78 15.89
C VAL A 303 10.02 14.89 16.94
N GLY A 304 10.85 14.81 17.98
CA GLY A 304 10.94 15.83 19.02
C GLY A 304 11.37 17.20 18.47
N ARG A 305 10.88 18.28 19.09
CA ARG A 305 11.10 19.67 18.63
C ARG A 305 12.57 20.05 18.50
N GLU A 306 13.43 19.55 19.40
CA GLU A 306 14.87 19.83 19.38
C GLU A 306 15.57 19.23 18.17
N LYS A 307 15.30 17.96 17.86
CA LYS A 307 15.84 17.28 16.67
C LYS A 307 15.32 17.92 15.39
N LEU A 308 14.06 18.35 15.37
CA LEU A 308 13.47 19.08 14.24
C LEU A 308 14.17 20.43 14.02
N ALA A 309 14.44 21.17 15.09
CA ALA A 309 15.18 22.43 15.01
C ALA A 309 16.60 22.19 14.46
N ALA A 310 17.31 21.18 14.97
CA ALA A 310 18.64 20.81 14.45
C ALA A 310 18.61 20.44 12.96
N SER A 311 17.67 19.60 12.53
CA SER A 311 17.50 19.27 11.11
C SER A 311 17.12 20.48 10.26
N GLN A 312 16.32 21.43 10.80
CA GLN A 312 16.00 22.69 10.12
C GLN A 312 17.24 23.54 9.86
N LEU A 313 18.19 23.55 10.79
CA LEU A 313 19.47 24.25 10.60
C LEU A 313 20.33 23.60 9.52
N GLU A 314 20.23 22.28 9.34
CA GLU A 314 21.03 21.51 8.37
C GLU A 314 20.63 21.77 6.91
N TYR A 315 19.34 21.87 6.60
CA TYR A 315 18.87 22.11 5.23
C TYR A 315 18.61 23.59 4.89
N SER A 316 18.77 24.50 5.86
CA SER A 316 18.57 25.94 5.65
C SER A 316 19.90 26.68 5.52
N ILE A 317 19.97 27.60 4.56
CA ILE A 317 21.18 28.40 4.28
C ILE A 317 21.01 29.76 4.95
N LYS A 318 22.05 30.24 5.65
CA LYS A 318 22.09 31.59 6.21
C LYS A 318 22.23 32.62 5.09
N LEU A 319 21.38 33.65 5.09
CA LEU A 319 21.38 34.73 4.07
C LEU A 319 22.15 35.97 4.50
N ASN A 320 22.27 36.23 5.80
CA ASN A 320 23.03 37.36 6.35
C ASN A 320 24.36 36.91 6.94
N ASP A 321 25.41 37.69 6.66
CA ASP A 321 26.75 37.58 7.26
C ASP A 321 26.95 38.60 8.40
N THR A 322 25.99 39.50 8.61
CA THR A 322 26.06 40.58 9.61
C THR A 322 25.75 40.04 11.01
N THR A 323 26.63 40.36 11.96
CA THR A 323 26.71 39.93 13.37
C THR A 323 25.54 40.35 14.27
N ASP A 324 24.39 40.75 13.73
CA ASP A 324 23.20 41.08 14.50
C ASP A 324 22.39 39.80 14.80
N ALA A 325 22.58 39.28 16.01
CA ALA A 325 21.95 38.06 16.52
C ALA A 325 20.40 38.14 16.61
N ALA A 326 19.78 39.30 16.36
CA ALA A 326 18.35 39.51 16.57
C ALA A 326 17.45 38.93 15.45
N LEU A 327 17.99 38.66 14.25
CA LEU A 327 17.19 38.08 13.15
C LEU A 327 18.08 37.29 12.16
N GLU A 328 18.43 36.04 12.50
CA GLU A 328 19.03 35.13 11.52
C GLU A 328 18.03 34.83 10.39
N VAL A 329 18.15 35.53 9.26
CA VAL A 329 17.36 35.23 8.05
C VAL A 329 17.96 33.99 7.37
N ARG A 330 17.15 32.93 7.26
CA ARG A 330 17.53 31.68 6.60
C ARG A 330 16.61 31.36 5.43
N GLY A 331 17.16 30.79 4.37
CA GLY A 331 16.45 30.49 3.13
C GLY A 331 16.69 29.06 2.64
N LEU A 332 15.79 28.59 1.78
CA LEU A 332 15.93 27.33 1.04
C LEU A 332 16.39 27.64 -0.39
N MET A 333 17.49 27.05 -0.84
CA MET A 333 17.94 27.20 -2.22
C MET A 333 17.18 26.26 -3.14
N VAL A 334 16.54 26.82 -4.17
CA VAL A 334 15.86 26.04 -5.22
C VAL A 334 16.48 26.40 -6.56
N ILE A 335 17.29 25.49 -7.09
CA ILE A 335 17.91 25.66 -8.41
C ILE A 335 16.89 25.25 -9.47
N LYS A 336 16.34 26.24 -10.18
CA LYS A 336 15.44 26.00 -11.31
C LYS A 336 16.23 25.78 -12.60
N GLN A 337 16.29 24.54 -13.05
CA GLN A 337 16.70 24.23 -14.42
C GLN A 337 15.48 24.34 -15.33
N THR A 338 15.23 25.54 -15.85
CA THR A 338 14.18 25.71 -16.87
C THR A 338 14.62 25.01 -18.16
N LYS A 339 13.88 24.00 -18.61
CA LYS A 339 14.05 23.43 -19.95
C LYS A 339 13.84 24.56 -20.95
N LYS A 340 14.91 24.96 -21.66
CA LYS A 340 14.81 26.01 -22.69
C LYS A 340 13.82 25.55 -23.74
N THR A 341 12.84 26.40 -24.07
CA THR A 341 11.89 26.10 -25.15
C THR A 341 12.65 25.89 -26.47
N ARG A 342 12.10 25.06 -27.37
CA ARG A 342 12.68 24.84 -28.72
C ARG A 342 12.99 26.17 -29.43
N ALA A 343 12.12 27.17 -29.29
CA ALA A 343 12.32 28.51 -29.82
C ALA A 343 13.52 29.24 -29.19
N LYS A 344 13.67 29.18 -27.86
CA LYS A 344 14.80 29.81 -27.14
C LYS A 344 16.12 29.11 -27.45
N GLN A 345 16.11 27.78 -27.56
CA GLN A 345 17.26 26.99 -28.01
C GLN A 345 17.69 27.38 -29.42
N ARG A 346 16.74 27.48 -30.37
CA ARG A 346 17.02 27.90 -31.75
C ARG A 346 17.59 29.32 -31.82
N LYS A 347 17.01 30.27 -31.07
CA LYS A 347 17.51 31.66 -31.01
C LYS A 347 18.93 31.73 -30.43
N GLN A 348 19.22 30.96 -29.39
CA GLN A 348 20.58 30.87 -28.82
C GLN A 348 21.57 30.21 -29.77
N ALA A 349 21.18 29.13 -30.48
CA ALA A 349 22.02 28.49 -31.47
C ALA A 349 22.39 29.45 -32.60
N ILE A 350 21.43 30.21 -33.13
CA ILE A 350 21.68 31.24 -34.15
C ILE A 350 22.59 32.34 -33.62
N HIS A 351 22.39 32.78 -32.37
CA HIS A 351 23.25 33.78 -31.73
C HIS A 351 24.69 33.29 -31.60
N HIS A 352 24.89 32.07 -31.09
CA HIS A 352 26.22 31.45 -31.00
C HIS A 352 26.85 31.28 -32.39
N TRP A 353 26.09 30.86 -33.40
CA TRP A 353 26.59 30.69 -34.76
C TRP A 353 27.03 32.02 -35.39
N LYS A 354 26.25 33.10 -35.20
CA LYS A 354 26.63 34.45 -35.62
C LYS A 354 27.86 34.95 -34.86
N HIS A 355 27.95 34.68 -33.57
CA HIS A 355 29.10 35.10 -32.75
C HIS A 355 30.38 34.36 -33.15
N ILE A 356 30.30 33.05 -33.37
CA ILE A 356 31.39 32.22 -33.88
C ILE A 356 31.80 32.70 -35.27
N GLY A 357 30.85 32.90 -36.18
CA GLY A 357 31.13 33.42 -37.53
C GLY A 357 31.86 34.76 -37.50
N ARG A 358 31.44 35.70 -36.64
CA ARG A 358 32.15 36.98 -36.44
C ARG A 358 33.56 36.79 -35.89
N LYS A 359 33.74 35.91 -34.89
CA LYS A 359 35.07 35.59 -34.35
C LYS A 359 35.98 35.01 -35.43
N VAL A 360 35.49 34.05 -36.22
CA VAL A 360 36.24 33.43 -37.32
C VAL A 360 36.65 34.47 -38.36
N ILE A 361 35.73 35.34 -38.79
CA ILE A 361 36.03 36.40 -39.75
C ILE A 361 37.08 37.37 -39.19
N HIS A 362 36.96 37.76 -37.92
CA HIS A 362 37.92 38.66 -37.27
C HIS A 362 39.31 38.02 -37.13
N THR A 363 39.37 36.73 -36.77
CA THR A 363 40.63 35.99 -36.69
C THR A 363 41.29 35.82 -38.07
N ILE A 364 40.51 35.52 -39.12
CA ILE A 364 41.01 35.46 -40.50
C ILE A 364 41.55 36.82 -40.96
N ALA A 365 40.85 37.90 -40.64
CA ALA A 365 41.29 39.26 -40.99
C ALA A 365 42.58 39.67 -40.27
N LYS A 366 42.81 39.17 -39.05
CA LYS A 366 43.97 39.55 -38.23
C LYS A 366 45.23 38.71 -38.52
N VAL A 367 45.08 37.41 -38.80
CA VAL A 367 46.21 36.46 -38.88
C VAL A 367 46.35 35.79 -40.26
N GLY A 368 45.44 36.09 -41.20
CA GLY A 368 45.42 35.47 -42.52
C GLY A 368 44.77 34.08 -42.53
N LYS A 369 44.31 33.65 -43.70
CA LYS A 369 43.47 32.45 -43.89
C LYS A 369 44.14 31.16 -43.38
N ASP A 370 45.39 30.94 -43.77
CA ASP A 370 46.07 29.66 -43.53
C ASP A 370 46.45 29.48 -42.04
N HIS A 371 46.82 30.58 -41.36
CA HIS A 371 47.14 30.56 -39.94
C HIS A 371 45.87 30.49 -39.06
N ALA A 372 44.79 31.15 -39.46
CA ALA A 372 43.50 31.08 -38.76
C ALA A 372 42.87 29.67 -38.79
N ILE A 373 43.06 28.91 -39.89
CA ILE A 373 42.61 27.51 -39.97
C ILE A 373 43.31 26.66 -38.93
N HIS A 374 44.63 26.81 -38.76
CA HIS A 374 45.39 26.09 -37.74
C HIS A 374 44.96 26.48 -36.32
N LEU A 375 44.67 27.77 -36.08
CA LEU A 375 44.27 28.29 -34.77
C LEU A 375 42.85 27.89 -34.34
N LEU A 376 41.92 27.78 -35.29
CA LEU A 376 40.52 27.44 -35.03
C LEU A 376 40.27 25.92 -34.92
N HIS A 377 41.11 25.11 -35.56
CA HIS A 377 41.04 23.65 -35.55
C HIS A 377 42.05 22.99 -34.60
N GLY A 378 43.03 23.72 -34.09
CA GLY A 378 43.98 23.25 -33.08
C GLY A 378 43.33 23.11 -31.70
N HIS A 379 43.59 21.99 -31.02
CA HIS A 379 43.16 21.77 -29.63
C HIS A 379 43.97 22.58 -28.60
N ASP A 380 45.05 23.23 -29.04
CA ASP A 380 45.92 24.04 -28.18
C ASP A 380 45.25 25.39 -27.91
N ARG A 381 44.75 25.56 -26.67
CA ARG A 381 44.34 26.86 -26.16
C ARG A 381 45.59 27.73 -26.04
N VAL A 382 45.88 28.51 -27.07
CA VAL A 382 46.85 29.61 -26.94
C VAL A 382 46.15 30.72 -26.15
N ASP A 383 46.80 31.16 -25.07
CA ASP A 383 46.33 32.26 -24.23
C ASP A 383 46.07 33.53 -25.06
N PRO A 384 45.11 34.38 -24.64
CA PRO A 384 44.80 35.60 -25.37
C PRO A 384 46.06 36.45 -25.47
N ILE A 385 46.52 36.72 -26.69
CA ILE A 385 47.55 37.73 -26.95
C ILE A 385 46.94 39.06 -26.53
N ILE A 386 47.33 39.53 -25.34
CA ILE A 386 47.05 40.87 -24.85
C ILE A 386 47.84 41.81 -25.78
N GLU A 387 47.12 42.63 -26.54
CA GLU A 387 47.74 43.80 -27.18
C GLU A 387 48.12 44.77 -26.07
N ASP A 388 49.39 44.74 -25.67
CA ASP A 388 50.04 45.94 -25.17
C ASP A 388 50.32 46.83 -26.37
N GLU A 389 49.54 47.89 -26.57
CA GLU A 389 50.06 49.10 -27.20
C GLU A 389 49.22 50.34 -26.87
N LYS A 390 49.96 51.29 -26.28
CA LYS A 390 49.78 52.74 -26.05
C LYS A 390 48.61 53.50 -26.70
#